data_AF-A0A376UFD6-F1
#
_entry.id   AF-A0A376UFD6-F1
#
_cell.length_a   1.000
_cell.length_b   1.000
_cell.length_c   1.000
_cell.angle_alpha   90.00
_cell.angle_beta   90.00
_cell.angle_gamma   90.00
#
_symmetry.space_group_name_H-M   'P 1'
#
loop_
_entity.id
_entity.type
_entity.pdbx_description
1 polymer ?
#
loop_
_entity_poly.entity_id
_entity_poly.type
_entity_poly.pdbx_seq_one_letter_code
_entity_poly.pdbx_strand_id
1 'polypeptide(L)'
;MYAGAVAVPLMIGDRLGLSKEAIAMLISSDLFCCGIVTLLQCIGIGRFMGIRLPVIMSVTFAAVTPMIAIGMNPDIGLLGIFGATIAAGFITTLLAPLIGRLMPLFPPLVTGVVITSIGLSIIQVGY
;
A
#
# COMPACT_ATOMS: atom_id res chain seq x y z
N MET A 1 -5.74 1.96 11.09
CA MET A 1 -4.40 2.54 10.81
C MET A 1 -3.29 1.64 11.37
N TYR A 2 -3.12 1.53 12.69
CA TYR A 2 -2.01 0.74 13.26
C TYR A 2 -2.04 -0.75 12.87
N ALA A 3 -3.18 -1.42 13.03
CA ALA A 3 -3.32 -2.83 12.67
C ALA A 3 -3.02 -3.11 11.18
N GLY A 4 -3.40 -2.21 10.28
CA GLY A 4 -3.14 -2.35 8.83
C GLY A 4 -1.67 -2.13 8.48
N ALA A 5 -1.05 -1.09 9.05
CA ALA A 5 0.36 -0.77 8.86
C ALA A 5 1.29 -1.89 9.38
N VAL A 6 0.90 -2.57 10.45
CA VAL A 6 1.71 -3.67 11.03
C VAL A 6 1.44 -5.01 10.33
N ALA A 7 0.20 -5.28 9.91
CA ALA A 7 -0.18 -6.56 9.31
C ALA A 7 0.48 -6.81 7.95
N VAL A 8 0.60 -5.79 7.08
CA VAL A 8 1.17 -5.99 5.73
C VAL A 8 2.66 -6.38 5.77
N PRO A 9 3.54 -5.68 6.51
CA PRO A 9 4.93 -6.10 6.68
C PRO A 9 5.08 -7.48 7.33
N LEU A 10 4.20 -7.84 8.28
CA LEU A 10 4.19 -9.18 8.89
C LEU A 10 3.85 -10.25 7.85
N MET A 11 2.80 -10.05 7.05
CA MET A 11 2.41 -10.99 6.00
C MET A 11 3.52 -11.20 4.96
N ILE A 12 4.13 -10.11 4.50
CA ILE A 12 5.20 -10.18 3.49
C ILE A 12 6.45 -10.83 4.11
N GLY A 13 6.81 -10.44 5.33
CA GLY A 13 7.97 -10.96 6.03
C GLY A 13 7.88 -12.45 6.34
N ASP A 14 6.70 -12.92 6.78
CA ASP A 14 6.43 -14.34 7.02
C ASP A 14 6.54 -15.17 5.73
N ARG A 15 5.92 -14.70 4.64
CA ARG A 15 5.95 -15.41 3.35
C ARG A 15 7.31 -15.41 2.67
N LEU A 16 8.15 -14.40 2.91
CA LEU A 16 9.51 -14.32 2.37
C LEU A 16 10.57 -14.91 3.32
N GLY A 17 10.17 -15.42 4.50
CA GLY A 17 11.10 -16.00 5.46
C GLY A 17 12.11 -15.01 6.06
N LEU A 18 11.72 -13.74 6.21
CA LEU A 18 12.58 -12.71 6.78
C LEU A 18 12.82 -12.93 8.27
N SER A 19 13.97 -12.49 8.78
CA SER A 19 14.27 -12.54 10.22
C SER A 19 13.33 -11.61 11.00
N LYS A 20 13.11 -11.90 12.29
CA LYS A 20 12.24 -11.09 13.15
C LYS A 20 12.73 -9.65 13.26
N GLU A 21 14.05 -9.45 13.24
CA GLU A 21 14.69 -8.14 13.27
C GLU A 21 14.39 -7.34 11.98
N ALA A 22 14.46 -7.99 10.82
CA ALA A 22 14.12 -7.36 9.55
C ALA A 22 12.62 -6.98 9.48
N ILE A 23 11.73 -7.85 9.98
CA ILE A 23 10.30 -7.58 10.06
C ILE A 23 10.02 -6.39 10.99
N ALA A 24 10.66 -6.35 12.16
CA ALA A 24 10.54 -5.21 13.08
C ALA A 24 11.00 -3.90 12.43
N MET A 25 12.12 -3.94 11.69
CA MET A 25 12.62 -2.79 10.94
C MET A 25 11.64 -2.35 9.84
N LEU A 26 11.02 -3.28 9.12
CA LEU A 26 10.00 -2.96 8.11
C LEU A 26 8.76 -2.30 8.75
N ILE A 27 8.29 -2.81 9.89
CA ILE A 27 7.15 -2.22 10.61
C ILE A 27 7.46 -0.79 11.07
N SER A 28 8.63 -0.57 11.68
CA SER A 28 9.03 0.77 12.12
C SER A 28 9.20 1.74 10.95
N SER A 29 9.77 1.28 9.84
CA SER A 29 9.93 2.07 8.62
C SER A 29 8.57 2.42 8.00
N ASP A 30 7.65 1.46 7.97
CA ASP A 30 6.30 1.68 7.43
C ASP A 30 5.52 2.71 8.25
N LEU A 31 5.51 2.57 9.58
CA LEU A 31 4.84 3.53 10.47
C LEU A 31 5.43 4.94 10.33
N PHE A 32 6.74 5.05 10.18
CA PHE A 32 7.42 6.32 9.95
C PHE A 32 7.00 6.95 8.61
N CYS A 33 7.05 6.19 7.52
CA CYS A 33 6.61 6.65 6.20
C CYS A 33 5.12 7.01 6.17
N CYS A 34 4.24 6.20 6.76
CA CYS A 34 2.82 6.49 6.89
C CYS A 34 2.56 7.80 7.65
N GLY A 35 3.32 8.07 8.71
CA GLY A 35 3.28 9.33 9.45
C GLY A 35 3.65 10.52 8.58
N ILE A 36 4.77 10.44 7.85
CA ILE A 36 5.22 11.49 6.92
C ILE A 36 4.16 11.75 5.85
N VAL A 37 3.64 10.70 5.21
CA VAL A 37 2.66 10.81 4.13
C VAL A 37 1.34 11.38 4.65
N THR A 38 0.92 11.00 5.86
CA THR A 38 -0.25 11.59 6.53
C THR A 38 -0.06 13.09 6.76
N LEU A 39 1.10 13.51 7.29
CA LEU A 39 1.42 14.93 7.47
C LEU A 39 1.45 15.68 6.14
N LEU A 40 2.03 15.09 5.09
CA LEU A 40 2.07 15.67 3.75
C LEU A 40 0.66 15.84 3.18
N GLN A 41 -0.24 14.86 3.36
CA GLN A 41 -1.62 14.94 2.88
C GLN A 41 -2.46 15.97 3.65
N CYS A 42 -2.24 16.07 4.96
CA CYS A 42 -2.93 17.02 5.85
C CYS A 42 -2.46 18.46 5.66
N ILE A 43 -1.14 18.71 5.63
CA ILE A 43 -0.56 20.05 5.52
C ILE A 43 -0.64 20.54 4.07
N GLY A 44 -0.36 19.64 3.12
CA GLY A 44 -0.23 19.95 1.70
C GLY A 44 1.00 20.81 1.38
N ILE A 45 1.61 20.53 0.23
CA ILE A 45 2.74 21.31 -0.31
C ILE A 45 2.29 21.97 -1.60
N GLY A 46 2.07 23.28 -1.54
CA GLY A 46 1.60 24.06 -2.68
C GLY A 46 0.22 23.62 -3.18
N ARG A 47 -0.03 23.79 -4.48
CA ARG A 47 -1.32 23.48 -5.14
C ARG A 47 -1.34 22.08 -5.78
N PHE A 48 -0.22 21.36 -5.71
CA PHE A 48 0.02 20.11 -6.44
C PHE A 48 0.07 18.87 -5.54
N MET A 49 0.38 18.99 -4.25
CA MET A 49 0.51 17.87 -3.33
C MET A 49 -0.30 18.08 -2.05
N GLY A 50 -1.03 17.05 -1.63
CA GLY A 50 -1.87 17.08 -0.43
C GLY A 50 -3.29 17.57 -0.66
N ILE A 51 -4.27 16.84 -0.13
CA ILE A 51 -5.69 17.18 -0.21
C ILE A 51 -6.11 18.22 0.85
N ARG A 52 -5.21 18.57 1.77
CA ARG A 52 -5.43 19.55 2.86
C ARG A 52 -6.66 19.25 3.72
N LEU A 53 -6.93 17.96 3.87
CA LEU A 53 -8.00 17.41 4.71
C LEU A 53 -7.38 16.44 5.72
N PRO A 54 -8.00 16.28 6.90
CA PRO A 54 -7.52 15.34 7.92
C PRO A 54 -7.76 13.89 7.45
N VAL A 55 -6.84 13.39 6.63
CA VAL A 55 -6.85 12.03 6.09
C VAL A 55 -5.64 11.28 6.61
N ILE A 56 -5.91 10.12 7.17
CA ILE A 56 -4.89 9.22 7.69
C ILE A 56 -4.48 8.28 6.56
N MET A 57 -3.19 8.30 6.23
CA MET A 57 -2.61 7.42 5.21
C MET A 57 -2.02 6.18 5.88
N SER A 58 -2.22 5.03 5.25
CA SER A 58 -1.71 3.74 5.71
C SER A 58 -1.48 2.84 4.50
N VAL A 59 -0.83 1.70 4.70
CA VAL A 59 -0.61 0.70 3.65
C VAL A 59 -1.93 0.04 3.26
N THR A 60 -2.07 -0.24 1.97
CA THR A 60 -3.21 -0.96 1.42
C THR A 60 -2.93 -2.45 1.30
N PHE A 61 -3.92 -3.26 1.67
CA PHE A 61 -3.87 -4.71 1.46
C PHE A 61 -4.06 -5.11 0.00
N ALA A 62 -4.56 -4.22 -0.86
CA ALA A 62 -4.79 -4.49 -2.27
C ALA A 62 -3.50 -4.91 -3.01
N ALA A 63 -2.34 -4.47 -2.53
CA ALA A 63 -1.05 -4.77 -3.15
C ALA A 63 -0.33 -6.00 -2.55
N VAL A 64 -0.86 -6.63 -1.50
CA VAL A 64 -0.16 -7.73 -0.80
C VAL A 64 0.05 -8.93 -1.71
N THR A 65 -1.00 -9.37 -2.42
CA THR A 65 -0.94 -10.51 -3.34
C THR A 65 0.12 -10.33 -4.44
N PRO A 66 0.14 -9.21 -5.20
CA PRO A 66 1.19 -9.01 -6.20
C PRO A 66 2.59 -8.82 -5.58
N MET A 67 2.71 -8.21 -4.40
CA MET A 67 4.01 -8.09 -3.71
C MET A 67 4.59 -9.46 -3.37
N ILE A 68 3.79 -10.36 -2.82
CA ILE A 68 4.22 -11.74 -2.54
C ILE A 68 4.62 -12.44 -3.84
N ALA A 69 3.82 -12.32 -4.91
CA ALA A 69 4.13 -12.93 -6.20
C ALA A 69 5.49 -12.45 -6.77
N ILE A 70 5.82 -11.16 -6.62
CA ILE A 70 7.12 -10.61 -7.02
C ILE A 70 8.23 -11.13 -6.10
N GLY A 71 8.02 -11.10 -4.79
CA GLY A 71 9.04 -11.50 -3.81
C GLY A 71 9.36 -13.00 -3.83
N MET A 72 8.45 -13.84 -4.31
CA MET A 72 8.70 -15.27 -4.51
C MET A 72 9.64 -15.56 -5.69
N ASN A 73 9.95 -14.57 -6.55
CA ASN A 73 11.00 -14.74 -7.56
C ASN A 73 12.38 -14.68 -6.89
N PRO A 74 13.17 -15.77 -6.94
CA PRO A 74 14.45 -15.85 -6.23
C PRO A 74 15.51 -14.87 -6.76
N ASP A 75 15.39 -14.43 -8.02
CA ASP A 75 16.35 -13.52 -8.64
C ASP A 75 16.19 -12.05 -8.21
N ILE A 76 15.04 -11.67 -7.66
CA ILE A 76 14.67 -10.26 -7.39
C ILE A 76 14.30 -10.02 -5.93
N GLY A 77 13.56 -10.96 -5.32
CA GLY A 77 13.17 -10.93 -3.91
C GLY A 77 12.58 -9.59 -3.45
N LEU A 78 12.98 -9.17 -2.25
CA LEU A 78 12.50 -7.93 -1.60
C LEU A 78 12.84 -6.66 -2.41
N LEU A 79 13.97 -6.66 -3.13
CA LEU A 79 14.38 -5.54 -3.97
C LEU A 79 13.40 -5.32 -5.13
N GLY A 80 12.87 -6.40 -5.69
CA GLY A 80 11.84 -6.37 -6.72
C GLY A 80 10.55 -5.72 -6.23
N ILE A 81 10.15 -6.02 -4.99
CA ILE A 81 8.97 -5.41 -4.37
C ILE A 81 9.15 -3.90 -4.25
N PHE A 82 10.29 -3.44 -3.72
CA PHE A 82 10.54 -2.00 -3.56
C PHE A 82 10.64 -1.28 -4.90
N GLY A 83 11.38 -1.84 -5.86
CA GLY A 83 11.52 -1.26 -7.21
C GLY A 83 10.18 -1.15 -7.93
N ALA A 84 9.39 -2.22 -7.91
CA ALA A 84 8.05 -2.24 -8.50
C ALA A 84 7.11 -1.24 -7.82
N THR A 85 7.17 -1.12 -6.49
CA THR A 85 6.33 -0.18 -5.72
C THR A 85 6.67 1.27 -6.04
N ILE A 86 7.97 1.60 -6.13
CA ILE A 86 8.43 2.96 -6.50
C ILE A 86 7.99 3.28 -7.93
N ALA A 87 8.19 2.35 -8.87
CA ALA A 87 7.77 2.52 -10.27
C ALA A 87 6.25 2.70 -10.38
N ALA A 88 5.47 1.86 -9.69
CA ALA A 88 4.02 1.98 -9.63
C ALA A 88 3.58 3.33 -9.03
N GLY A 89 4.23 3.80 -7.95
CA GLY A 89 3.97 5.11 -7.35
C GLY A 89 4.19 6.26 -8.32
N PHE A 90 5.29 6.24 -9.07
CA PHE A 90 5.58 7.25 -10.10
C PHE A 90 4.57 7.22 -11.25
N ILE A 91 4.29 6.03 -11.80
CA ILE A 91 3.34 5.84 -12.91
C ILE A 91 1.94 6.29 -12.49
N THR A 92 1.47 5.89 -11.32
CA THR A 92 0.14 6.24 -10.81
C THR A 92 0.01 7.73 -10.52
N THR A 93 1.07 8.38 -10.02
CA THR A 93 1.09 9.84 -9.84
C THR A 93 0.96 10.58 -11.18
N LEU A 94 1.64 10.10 -12.23
CA LEU A 94 1.56 10.68 -13.56
C LEU A 94 0.17 10.46 -14.20
N LEU A 95 -0.44 9.30 -13.98
CA LEU A 95 -1.75 8.93 -14.51
C LEU A 95 -2.93 9.42 -13.66
N ALA A 96 -2.69 9.93 -12.46
CA ALA A 96 -3.72 10.42 -11.54
C ALA A 96 -4.79 11.34 -12.18
N PRO A 97 -4.44 12.38 -12.99
CA PRO A 97 -5.46 13.23 -13.61
C PRO A 97 -6.29 12.51 -14.67
N LEU A 98 -5.72 11.51 -15.35
CA LEU A 98 -6.44 10.70 -16.33
C LEU A 98 -7.44 9.77 -15.62
N ILE A 99 -6.99 9.07 -14.57
CA ILE A 99 -7.84 8.18 -13.77
C ILE A 99 -9.00 8.96 -13.14
N GLY A 100 -8.76 10.19 -12.67
CA GLY A 100 -9.82 11.06 -12.15
C GLY A 100 -10.95 11.33 -13.17
N ARG A 101 -10.64 11.37 -14.47
CA ARG A 101 -11.65 11.51 -15.54
C ARG A 101 -12.41 10.22 -15.82
N LEU A 102 -11.81 9.06 -15.52
CA LEU A 102 -12.42 7.74 -15.70
C LEU A 102 -13.26 7.30 -14.51
N MET A 103 -13.17 8.01 -13.38
CA MET A 103 -13.92 7.72 -12.16
C MET A 103 -15.44 7.59 -12.34
N PRO A 104 -16.12 8.32 -13.26
CA PRO A 104 -17.54 8.09 -13.56
C PRO A 104 -17.87 6.71 -14.16
N LEU A 105 -16.88 5.99 -14.70
CA LEU A 105 -17.06 4.62 -15.23
C LEU A 105 -17.14 3.56 -14.13
N PHE A 106 -16.75 3.90 -12.90
CA PHE A 106 -16.74 3.00 -11.75
C PHE A 106 -17.87 3.39 -10.80
N PRO A 107 -19.10 2.90 -11.02
CA PRO A 107 -20.21 3.19 -10.13
C PRO A 107 -19.94 2.62 -8.72
N PRO A 108 -20.63 3.12 -7.68
CA PRO A 108 -20.41 2.68 -6.30
C PRO A 108 -20.47 1.17 -6.08
N LEU A 109 -21.24 0.45 -6.90
CA LEU A 109 -21.29 -1.01 -6.92
C LEU A 109 -19.93 -1.65 -7.20
N VAL A 110 -19.17 -1.16 -8.17
CA VAL A 110 -17.85 -1.73 -8.53
C VAL A 110 -16.86 -1.49 -7.40
N THR A 111 -16.79 -0.26 -6.90
CA THR A 111 -15.92 0.10 -5.79
C THR A 111 -16.24 -0.72 -4.53
N GLY A 112 -17.53 -0.90 -4.21
CA GLY A 112 -17.98 -1.72 -3.09
C GLY A 112 -17.55 -3.19 -3.21
N VAL A 113 -17.76 -3.81 -4.38
CA VAL A 113 -17.36 -5.20 -4.63
C VAL A 113 -15.84 -5.38 -4.50
N VAL A 114 -15.05 -4.43 -5.03
CA VAL A 114 -13.58 -4.47 -4.91
C VAL A 114 -13.15 -4.38 -3.44
N ILE A 115 -13.72 -3.47 -2.66
CA ILE A 115 -13.41 -3.34 -1.22
C ILE A 115 -13.79 -4.61 -0.47
N THR A 116 -14.96 -5.20 -0.75
CA THR A 116 -15.38 -6.47 -0.14
C THR A 116 -14.43 -7.61 -0.51
N SER A 117 -14.01 -7.70 -1.77
CA SER A 117 -13.05 -8.71 -2.23
C SER A 117 -11.69 -8.58 -1.52
N ILE A 118 -11.19 -7.35 -1.33
CA ILE A 118 -9.97 -7.09 -0.57
C ILE A 118 -10.16 -7.56 0.89
N GLY A 119 -11.28 -7.20 1.52
CA GLY A 119 -11.60 -7.64 2.89
C GLY A 119 -11.63 -9.16 3.05
N LEU A 120 -12.34 -9.86 2.15
CA LEU A 120 -12.42 -11.33 2.14
C LEU A 120 -11.05 -11.99 1.98
N SER A 121 -10.17 -11.41 1.16
CA SER A 121 -8.81 -11.93 0.94
C SER A 121 -7.93 -11.85 2.20
N ILE A 122 -8.23 -10.93 3.12
CA ILE A 122 -7.45 -10.75 4.36
C ILE A 122 -7.93 -11.69 5.47
N ILE A 123 -9.20 -12.08 5.49
CA ILE A 123 -9.76 -12.98 6.52
C ILE A 123 -8.95 -14.28 6.61
N GLN A 124 -8.49 -14.81 5.47
CA GLN A 124 -7.72 -16.06 5.42
C GLN A 124 -6.31 -15.97 6.04
N VAL A 125 -5.84 -14.76 6.36
CA VAL A 125 -4.48 -14.54 6.86
C VAL A 125 -4.46 -14.09 8.32
N GLY A 126 -5.64 -13.80 8.89
CA GLY A 126 -5.79 -13.56 10.33
C GLY A 126 -5.93 -14.83 11.19
N TYR A 127 -5.97 -16.00 10.55
CA TYR A 127 -5.99 -17.34 11.17
C TYR A 127 -4.69 -18.07 10.84
#